data_AF-A0A3N0I853-F1
#
_entry.id   AF-A0A3N0I853-F1
#
_cell.length_a   1.000
_cell.length_b   1.000
_cell.length_c   1.000
_cell.angle_alpha   90.00
_cell.angle_beta   90.00
_cell.angle_gamma   90.00
#
_symmetry.space_group_name_H-M   'P 1'
#
loop_
_entity.id
_entity.type
_entity.pdbx_description
1 polymer ?
#
loop_
_entity_poly.entity_id
_entity_poly.type
_entity_poly.pdbx_seq_one_letter_code
_entity_poly.pdbx_strand_id
1 'polypeptide(L)'
;MKEEGTVTNALQRKRVIAIVPAYNERDNIVSTIEDLRENAPEADYIIVNDGSRDDTSAICHERGYSIIDLPVNLGLAGAFQTGMRYAFENEYDYAVQFDADGQHSAAYIGEMVRLAGQEDANIVIGSRFATQKKPVSARMAGSALISFMILLTTHKRIQDPTSGMRLFDKTTIPLFANELDFGPEPDTISLLMRWGYKVVETQVEMRERVAGESYLNFTKSVMYMLRMSISILLVQWFRRKK
;
A
#
# COMPACT_ATOMS: atom_id res chain seq x y z
N MET A 1 25.95 -0.94 -47.73
CA MET A 1 26.25 0.46 -47.36
C MET A 1 24.93 1.23 -47.42
N LYS A 2 24.24 1.62 -46.35
CA LYS A 2 24.50 1.60 -44.90
C LYS A 2 23.15 1.26 -44.24
N GLU A 3 23.15 0.27 -43.35
CA GLU A 3 22.22 0.19 -42.22
C GLU A 3 22.60 1.27 -41.19
N GLU A 4 21.79 1.42 -40.13
CA GLU A 4 21.92 2.33 -38.99
C GLU A 4 21.10 3.63 -39.11
N GLY A 5 19.79 3.47 -38.91
CA GLY A 5 18.85 4.57 -38.67
C GLY A 5 17.89 4.21 -37.54
N THR A 6 18.33 4.45 -36.30
CA THR A 6 17.46 4.90 -35.21
C THR A 6 16.49 3.85 -34.62
N VAL A 7 17.02 2.76 -34.06
CA VAL A 7 16.36 2.07 -32.94
C VAL A 7 16.74 2.81 -31.66
N THR A 8 16.23 4.04 -31.48
CA THR A 8 16.43 4.79 -30.25
C THR A 8 15.43 4.30 -29.21
N ASN A 9 15.85 3.25 -28.52
CA ASN A 9 15.64 2.98 -27.10
C ASN A 9 14.77 4.03 -26.36
N ALA A 10 13.46 3.83 -26.34
CA ALA A 10 12.55 4.52 -25.42
C ALA A 10 12.03 3.49 -24.42
N LEU A 11 12.88 3.08 -23.47
CA LEU A 11 12.41 2.58 -22.19
C LEU A 11 11.59 3.71 -21.58
N GLN A 12 10.27 3.70 -21.81
CA GLN A 12 9.35 4.63 -21.20
C GLN A 12 9.54 4.51 -19.68
N ARG A 13 10.06 5.57 -19.07
CA ARG A 13 10.33 5.58 -17.64
C ARG A 13 9.01 5.35 -16.93
N LYS A 14 8.94 4.26 -16.15
CA LYS A 14 7.72 3.87 -15.44
C LYS A 14 7.35 4.97 -14.46
N ARG A 15 6.12 5.47 -14.56
CA ARG A 15 5.59 6.50 -13.66
C ARG A 15 5.08 5.86 -12.38
N VAL A 16 5.64 6.28 -11.25
CA VAL A 16 5.33 5.74 -9.93
C VAL A 16 4.78 6.86 -9.07
N ILE A 17 3.74 6.58 -8.29
CA ILE A 17 3.20 7.52 -7.29
C ILE A 17 3.09 6.87 -5.92
N ALA A 18 3.53 7.57 -4.88
CA ALA A 18 3.26 7.24 -3.49
C ALA A 18 1.96 7.90 -3.04
N ILE A 19 1.00 7.09 -2.61
CA ILE A 19 -0.25 7.54 -1.99
C ILE A 19 -0.01 7.55 -0.48
N VAL A 20 -0.19 8.73 0.11
CA VAL A 20 0.09 8.98 1.53
C VAL A 20 -1.20 9.35 2.26
N PRO A 21 -1.98 8.37 2.78
CA PRO A 21 -3.13 8.65 3.62
C PRO A 21 -2.67 9.29 4.94
N ALA A 22 -3.29 10.41 5.33
CA ALA A 22 -2.94 11.13 6.54
C ALA A 22 -4.19 11.51 7.35
N TYR A 23 -4.20 11.19 8.64
CA TYR A 23 -5.22 11.63 9.59
C TYR A 23 -4.58 11.96 10.93
N ASN A 24 -4.50 13.24 11.26
CA ASN A 24 -3.81 13.76 12.45
C ASN A 24 -2.32 13.36 12.53
N GLU A 25 -1.58 13.63 11.46
CA GLU A 25 -0.17 13.24 11.28
C GLU A 25 0.77 14.46 11.27
N ARG A 26 0.40 15.58 11.91
CA ARG A 26 1.19 16.83 11.91
C ARG A 26 2.66 16.63 12.31
N ASP A 27 2.93 15.67 13.20
CA ASP A 27 4.25 15.38 13.75
C ASP A 27 5.13 14.54 12.80
N ASN A 28 4.51 13.79 11.88
CA ASN A 28 5.18 12.82 11.00
C ASN A 28 5.13 13.20 9.51
N ILE A 29 4.18 14.05 9.09
CA ILE A 29 3.92 14.30 7.67
C ILE A 29 5.13 14.93 6.97
N VAL A 30 5.84 15.85 7.62
CA VAL A 30 7.01 16.50 7.04
C VAL A 30 8.14 15.49 6.81
N SER A 31 8.49 14.68 7.82
CA SER A 31 9.57 13.70 7.68
C SER A 31 9.24 12.61 6.66
N THR A 32 7.96 12.21 6.58
CA THR A 32 7.47 11.24 5.59
C THR A 32 7.68 11.74 4.16
N ILE A 33 7.31 13.00 3.88
CA ILE A 33 7.42 13.57 2.54
C ILE A 33 8.88 13.87 2.18
N GLU A 34 9.69 14.34 3.13
CA GLU A 34 11.11 14.54 2.86
C GLU A 34 11.85 13.19 2.64
N ASP A 35 11.47 12.11 3.33
CA ASP A 35 12.02 10.76 3.05
C ASP A 35 11.70 10.29 1.62
N LEU A 36 10.48 10.56 1.13
CA LEU A 36 10.08 10.31 -0.27
C LEU A 36 10.93 11.13 -1.25
N ARG A 37 11.10 12.43 -1.00
CA ARG A 37 11.87 13.32 -1.89
C ARG A 37 13.35 12.97 -1.93
N GLU A 38 13.92 12.52 -0.82
CA GLU A 38 15.33 12.16 -0.72
C GLU A 38 15.61 10.75 -1.29
N ASN A 39 14.80 9.76 -0.90
CA ASN A 39 15.11 8.35 -1.18
C ASN A 39 14.35 7.78 -2.40
N ALA A 40 13.33 8.48 -2.89
CA ALA A 40 12.60 8.12 -4.11
C ALA A 40 12.28 9.36 -4.97
N PRO A 41 13.28 10.17 -5.37
CA PRO A 41 13.07 11.45 -6.08
C PRO A 41 12.36 11.32 -7.44
N GLU A 42 12.31 10.09 -7.99
CA GLU A 42 11.68 9.77 -9.27
C GLU A 42 10.21 9.32 -9.13
N ALA A 43 9.75 9.10 -7.90
CA ALA A 43 8.36 8.80 -7.60
C ALA A 43 7.63 10.10 -7.26
N ASP A 44 6.48 10.32 -7.90
CA ASP A 44 5.56 11.36 -7.46
C ASP A 44 4.95 10.96 -6.11
N TYR A 45 4.31 11.90 -5.43
CA TYR A 45 3.52 11.60 -4.25
C TYR A 45 2.23 12.43 -4.24
N ILE A 46 1.22 11.89 -3.56
CA ILE A 46 -0.02 12.58 -3.24
C ILE A 46 -0.41 12.30 -1.80
N ILE A 47 -0.54 13.36 -1.01
CA ILE A 47 -1.09 13.28 0.34
C ILE A 47 -2.61 13.25 0.21
N VAL A 48 -3.27 12.32 0.89
CA VAL A 48 -4.72 12.31 1.02
C VAL A 48 -5.03 12.60 2.49
N ASN A 49 -5.35 13.86 2.78
CA ASN A 49 -5.77 14.26 4.12
C ASN A 49 -7.21 13.80 4.36
N ASP A 50 -7.38 12.82 5.25
CA ASP A 50 -8.63 12.15 5.57
C ASP A 50 -9.43 12.93 6.64
N GLY A 51 -9.62 14.23 6.43
CA GLY A 51 -10.36 15.10 7.34
C GLY A 51 -9.69 15.30 8.70
N SER A 52 -8.36 15.51 8.73
CA SER A 52 -7.61 15.79 9.96
C SER A 52 -8.21 16.96 10.75
N ARG A 53 -8.09 16.88 12.08
CA ARG A 53 -8.54 17.89 13.05
C ARG A 53 -7.39 18.69 13.66
N ASP A 54 -6.17 18.32 13.32
CA ASP A 54 -4.94 19.02 13.69
C ASP A 54 -4.38 19.82 12.50
N ASP A 55 -3.14 20.29 12.64
CA ASP A 55 -2.49 21.15 11.64
C ASP A 55 -1.92 20.38 10.43
N THR A 56 -2.21 19.08 10.25
CA THR A 56 -1.67 18.26 9.14
C THR A 56 -1.89 18.93 7.78
N SER A 57 -3.12 19.36 7.48
CA SER A 57 -3.46 20.01 6.20
C SER A 57 -2.76 21.37 6.06
N ALA A 58 -2.78 22.18 7.12
CA ALA A 58 -2.16 23.51 7.13
C ALA A 58 -0.66 23.45 6.81
N ILE A 59 0.05 22.51 7.44
CA ILE A 59 1.49 22.28 7.20
C ILE A 59 1.75 21.90 5.74
N CYS A 60 0.90 21.04 5.15
CA CYS A 60 1.07 20.61 3.77
C CYS A 60 0.87 21.77 2.78
N HIS A 61 -0.15 22.59 2.98
CA HIS A 61 -0.40 23.78 2.16
C HIS A 61 0.70 24.83 2.31
N GLU A 62 1.16 25.10 3.53
CA GLU A 62 2.25 26.06 3.80
C GLU A 62 3.54 25.66 3.07
N ARG A 63 3.83 24.36 3.01
CA ARG A 63 5.02 23.81 2.36
C ARG A 63 4.86 23.57 0.86
N GLY A 64 3.67 23.78 0.31
CA GLY A 64 3.37 23.53 -1.10
C GLY A 64 3.45 22.06 -1.49
N TYR A 65 3.13 21.14 -0.58
CA TYR A 65 3.07 19.72 -0.87
C TYR A 65 1.83 19.36 -1.69
N SER A 66 1.94 18.32 -2.53
CA SER A 66 0.82 17.78 -3.30
C SER A 66 -0.18 17.10 -2.35
N ILE A 67 -1.39 17.64 -2.24
CA ILE A 67 -2.40 17.23 -1.27
C ILE A 67 -3.83 17.25 -1.85
N ILE A 68 -4.64 16.28 -1.43
CA ILE A 68 -6.09 16.25 -1.58
C ILE A 68 -6.72 16.26 -0.18
N ASP A 69 -7.51 17.28 0.13
CA ASP A 69 -8.28 17.35 1.37
C ASP A 69 -9.67 16.72 1.19
N LEU A 70 -9.94 15.66 1.95
CA LEU A 70 -11.27 15.08 2.05
C LEU A 70 -12.13 15.90 3.01
N PRO A 71 -13.41 16.17 2.67
CA PRO A 71 -14.29 17.01 3.49
C PRO A 71 -14.70 16.34 4.80
N VAL A 72 -14.59 15.01 4.89
CA VAL A 72 -14.93 14.20 6.06
C VAL A 72 -13.95 13.03 6.14
N ASN A 73 -13.76 12.51 7.35
CA ASN A 73 -12.97 11.30 7.57
C ASN A 73 -13.72 10.07 7.01
N LEU A 74 -13.14 9.44 6.00
CA LEU A 74 -13.62 8.21 5.35
C LEU A 74 -12.88 6.96 5.85
N GLY A 75 -11.81 7.15 6.62
CA GLY A 75 -10.90 6.10 7.06
C GLY A 75 -9.89 5.69 5.99
N LEU A 76 -8.95 4.83 6.39
CA LEU A 76 -7.83 4.39 5.55
C LEU A 76 -8.26 3.90 4.15
N ALA A 77 -9.34 3.12 4.07
CA ALA A 77 -9.83 2.59 2.79
C ALA A 77 -10.30 3.71 1.84
N GLY A 78 -11.01 4.72 2.35
CA GLY A 78 -11.49 5.85 1.55
C GLY A 78 -10.36 6.78 1.11
N ALA A 79 -9.42 7.07 2.01
CA ALA A 79 -8.23 7.87 1.69
C ALA A 79 -7.33 7.15 0.67
N PHE A 80 -7.08 5.86 0.86
CA PHE A 80 -6.35 5.04 -0.10
C PHE A 80 -7.04 5.00 -1.46
N GLN A 81 -8.34 4.74 -1.52
CA GLN A 81 -9.10 4.71 -2.76
C GLN A 81 -9.06 6.06 -3.48
N THR A 82 -9.11 7.19 -2.76
CA THR A 82 -8.96 8.53 -3.35
C THR A 82 -7.62 8.66 -4.05
N GLY A 83 -6.53 8.23 -3.41
CA GLY A 83 -5.21 8.23 -4.04
C GLY A 83 -5.12 7.27 -5.24
N MET A 84 -5.76 6.10 -5.17
CA MET A 84 -5.80 5.15 -6.28
C MET A 84 -6.58 5.71 -7.48
N ARG A 85 -7.66 6.46 -7.24
CA ARG A 85 -8.39 7.19 -8.28
C ARG A 85 -7.53 8.26 -8.92
N TYR A 86 -6.81 9.05 -8.13
CA TYR A 86 -5.84 10.01 -8.65
C TYR A 86 -4.78 9.30 -9.51
N ALA A 87 -4.23 8.18 -9.05
CA ALA A 87 -3.25 7.40 -9.79
C ALA A 87 -3.81 6.86 -11.12
N PHE A 88 -5.07 6.40 -11.12
CA PHE A 88 -5.78 5.90 -12.29
C PHE A 88 -6.06 7.02 -13.31
N GLU A 89 -6.65 8.12 -12.88
CA GLU A 89 -7.02 9.26 -13.73
C GLU A 89 -5.80 9.93 -14.38
N ASN A 90 -4.62 9.83 -13.75
CA ASN A 90 -3.37 10.35 -14.27
C ASN A 90 -2.51 9.30 -15.00
N GLU A 91 -2.99 8.07 -15.20
CA GLU A 91 -2.29 7.01 -15.95
C GLU A 91 -0.91 6.62 -15.38
N TYR A 92 -0.81 6.47 -14.05
CA TYR A 92 0.42 5.94 -13.43
C TYR A 92 0.62 4.45 -13.72
N ASP A 93 1.87 4.03 -13.93
CA ASP A 93 2.23 2.62 -14.13
C ASP A 93 2.17 1.83 -12.80
N TYR A 94 2.52 2.50 -11.71
CA TYR A 94 2.53 1.92 -10.37
C TYR A 94 2.07 2.92 -9.30
N ALA A 95 1.38 2.41 -8.27
CA ALA A 95 0.99 3.16 -7.09
C ALA A 95 1.47 2.44 -5.83
N VAL A 96 2.08 3.18 -4.90
CA VAL A 96 2.55 2.65 -3.61
C VAL A 96 1.66 3.18 -2.49
N GLN A 97 1.09 2.30 -1.67
CA GLN A 97 0.58 2.67 -0.36
C GLN A 97 1.76 2.98 0.57
N PHE A 98 1.83 4.21 1.08
CA PHE A 98 2.91 4.67 1.95
C PHE A 98 2.32 5.41 3.16
N ASP A 99 2.26 4.77 4.32
CA ASP A 99 1.62 5.36 5.51
C ASP A 99 2.39 6.60 6.01
N ALA A 100 1.67 7.61 6.49
CA ALA A 100 2.22 8.89 6.94
C ALA A 100 2.84 8.86 8.35
N ASP A 101 3.01 7.69 8.96
CA ASP A 101 3.44 7.53 10.36
C ASP A 101 4.98 7.46 10.55
N GLY A 102 5.73 7.66 9.47
CA GLY A 102 7.19 7.67 9.43
C GLY A 102 7.85 6.28 9.58
N GLN A 103 7.08 5.19 9.58
CA GLN A 103 7.64 3.84 9.76
C GLN A 103 8.25 3.27 8.47
N HIS A 104 7.72 3.64 7.31
CA HIS A 104 8.19 3.14 6.03
C HIS A 104 9.35 3.98 5.51
N SER A 105 10.24 3.36 4.73
CA SER A 105 11.30 4.08 4.01
C SER A 105 11.07 4.02 2.51
N ALA A 106 11.10 5.17 1.87
CA ALA A 106 10.94 5.30 0.43
C ALA A 106 12.09 4.68 -0.38
N ALA A 107 13.24 4.39 0.26
CA ALA A 107 14.38 3.70 -0.34
C ALA A 107 13.98 2.33 -0.94
N TYR A 108 12.94 1.68 -0.41
CA TYR A 108 12.46 0.39 -0.91
C TYR A 108 11.58 0.50 -2.15
N ILE A 109 11.05 1.68 -2.50
CA ILE A 109 10.13 1.86 -3.64
C ILE A 109 10.80 1.41 -4.95
N GLY A 110 12.05 1.80 -5.18
CA GLY A 110 12.79 1.42 -6.38
C GLY A 110 12.97 -0.09 -6.51
N GLU A 111 13.26 -0.78 -5.41
CA GLU A 111 13.38 -2.24 -5.39
C GLU A 111 12.03 -2.92 -5.65
N MET A 112 10.95 -2.43 -5.03
CA MET A 112 9.61 -2.97 -5.23
C MET A 112 9.18 -2.86 -6.70
N VAL A 113 9.43 -1.72 -7.34
CA VAL A 113 9.14 -1.50 -8.77
C VAL A 113 9.97 -2.45 -9.64
N ARG A 114 11.26 -2.60 -9.33
CA ARG A 114 12.15 -3.53 -10.03
C ARG A 114 11.64 -4.98 -9.91
N LEU A 115 11.26 -5.41 -8.71
CA LEU A 115 10.73 -6.74 -8.47
C LEU A 115 9.40 -6.96 -9.20
N ALA A 116 8.51 -5.96 -9.19
CA ALA A 116 7.23 -6.03 -9.92
C ALA A 116 7.45 -6.29 -11.41
N GLY A 117 8.40 -5.58 -12.04
CA GLY A 117 8.73 -5.77 -13.44
C GLY A 117 9.41 -7.11 -13.73
N GLN A 118 10.33 -7.56 -12.87
CA GLN A 118 11.04 -8.83 -13.06
C GLN A 118 10.14 -10.06 -12.91
N GLU A 119 9.22 -10.01 -11.95
CA GLU A 119 8.32 -11.11 -11.65
C GLU A 119 7.00 -11.01 -12.41
N ASP A 120 6.75 -9.95 -13.18
CA ASP A 120 5.42 -9.65 -13.74
C ASP A 120 4.35 -9.70 -12.63
N ALA A 121 4.67 -9.11 -11.47
CA ALA A 121 3.82 -9.15 -10.30
C ALA A 121 2.83 -7.99 -10.30
N ASN A 122 1.57 -8.29 -9.98
CA ASN A 122 0.53 -7.27 -9.91
C ASN A 122 0.59 -6.48 -8.60
N ILE A 123 1.01 -7.15 -7.52
CA ILE A 123 1.19 -6.54 -6.20
C ILE A 123 2.52 -6.98 -5.60
N VAL A 124 3.28 -6.01 -5.09
CA VAL A 124 4.48 -6.28 -4.28
C VAL A 124 4.23 -5.78 -2.87
N ILE A 125 4.40 -6.65 -1.89
CA ILE A 125 4.29 -6.30 -0.47
C ILE A 125 5.70 -6.07 0.09
N GLY A 126 5.91 -4.90 0.71
CA GLY A 126 7.07 -4.65 1.54
C GLY A 126 6.89 -5.38 2.87
N SER A 127 7.46 -6.57 2.98
CA SER A 127 7.27 -7.49 4.10
C SER A 127 8.34 -7.27 5.16
N ARG A 128 7.93 -7.10 6.42
CA ARG A 128 8.88 -7.07 7.55
C ARG A 128 9.58 -8.41 7.76
N PHE A 129 9.04 -9.49 7.19
CA PHE A 129 9.38 -10.87 7.57
C PHE A 129 9.61 -11.76 6.35
N ALA A 130 9.90 -11.20 5.17
CA ALA A 130 10.20 -12.01 3.98
C ALA A 130 11.43 -12.90 4.20
N THR A 131 12.48 -12.35 4.82
CA THR A 131 13.73 -13.05 5.15
C THR A 131 14.01 -13.08 6.65
N GLN A 132 13.30 -12.28 7.44
CA GLN A 132 13.47 -12.19 8.89
C GLN A 132 12.42 -13.00 9.66
N LYS A 133 12.79 -13.49 10.85
CA LYS A 133 11.85 -14.23 11.72
C LYS A 133 10.83 -13.29 12.35
N LYS A 134 9.55 -13.69 12.30
CA LYS A 134 8.49 -13.02 13.05
C LYS A 134 8.74 -13.12 14.57
N PRO A 135 8.67 -12.00 15.32
CA PRO A 135 8.75 -12.04 16.76
C PRO A 135 7.51 -12.72 17.37
N VAL A 136 7.64 -13.30 18.55
CA VAL A 136 6.50 -13.93 19.25
C VAL A 136 5.71 -12.83 19.96
N SER A 137 4.54 -12.49 19.43
CA SER A 137 3.60 -11.54 20.05
C SER A 137 2.15 -11.83 19.62
N ALA A 138 1.17 -11.31 20.36
CA ALA A 138 -0.24 -11.44 20.01
C ALA A 138 -0.56 -10.85 18.62
N ARG A 139 0.07 -9.72 18.27
CA ARG A 139 -0.03 -9.10 16.93
C ARG A 139 0.48 -10.06 15.85
N MET A 140 1.60 -10.74 16.11
CA MET A 140 2.18 -11.69 15.16
C MET A 140 1.39 -13.00 15.07
N ALA A 141 0.75 -13.43 16.15
CA ALA A 141 -0.19 -14.56 16.11
C ALA A 141 -1.39 -14.26 15.21
N GLY A 142 -1.97 -13.04 15.32
CA GLY A 142 -3.02 -12.59 14.41
C GLY A 142 -2.56 -12.54 12.95
N SER A 143 -1.38 -11.97 12.68
CA SER A 143 -0.77 -11.97 11.34
C SER A 143 -0.58 -13.40 10.80
N ALA A 144 -0.07 -14.33 11.61
CA ALA A 144 0.11 -15.73 11.22
C ALA A 144 -1.22 -16.45 10.93
N LEU A 145 -2.27 -16.16 11.70
CA LEU A 145 -3.61 -16.70 11.44
C LEU A 145 -4.14 -16.21 10.09
N ILE A 146 -4.01 -14.92 9.78
CA ILE A 146 -4.39 -14.38 8.46
C ILE A 146 -3.58 -15.06 7.35
N SER A 147 -2.25 -15.17 7.50
CA SER A 147 -1.40 -15.89 6.54
C SER A 147 -1.87 -17.32 6.30
N PHE A 148 -2.27 -18.04 7.35
CA PHE A 148 -2.77 -19.41 7.25
C PHE A 148 -4.11 -19.49 6.50
N MET A 149 -5.04 -18.56 6.75
CA MET A 149 -6.31 -18.51 6.03
C MET A 149 -6.14 -18.15 4.55
N ILE A 150 -5.21 -17.25 4.23
CA ILE A 150 -4.83 -16.95 2.83
C ILE A 150 -4.26 -18.20 2.17
N LEU A 151 -3.35 -18.91 2.84
CA LEU A 151 -2.78 -20.17 2.33
C LEU A 151 -3.87 -21.20 2.05
N LEU A 152 -4.81 -21.38 2.98
CA LEU A 152 -5.89 -22.35 2.84
C LEU A 152 -6.78 -22.07 1.62
N THR A 153 -7.04 -20.80 1.33
CA THR A 153 -8.02 -20.41 0.30
C THR A 153 -7.40 -20.12 -1.06
N THR A 154 -6.12 -19.74 -1.10
CA THR A 154 -5.41 -19.35 -2.33
C THR A 154 -4.31 -20.34 -2.73
N HIS A 155 -3.93 -21.26 -1.84
CA HIS A 155 -2.78 -22.16 -1.98
C HIS A 155 -1.42 -21.45 -2.14
N LYS A 156 -1.37 -20.14 -1.86
CA LYS A 156 -0.17 -19.31 -1.93
C LYS A 156 0.17 -18.78 -0.53
N ARG A 157 1.45 -18.62 -0.24
CA ARG A 157 1.93 -18.10 1.05
C ARG A 157 2.21 -16.61 0.96
N ILE A 158 1.75 -15.87 1.97
CA ILE A 158 2.19 -14.50 2.27
C ILE A 158 2.67 -14.48 3.71
N GLN A 159 3.88 -14.00 3.91
CA GLN A 159 4.51 -13.87 5.22
C GLN A 159 3.98 -12.65 5.96
N ASP A 160 3.79 -11.49 5.35
CA ASP A 160 3.33 -10.29 6.04
C ASP A 160 2.04 -9.69 5.43
N PRO A 161 0.88 -10.36 5.64
CA PRO A 161 -0.38 -9.91 5.06
C PRO A 161 -0.84 -8.55 5.59
N THR A 162 -0.31 -8.13 6.74
CA THR A 162 -0.68 -6.91 7.46
C THR A 162 0.37 -5.79 7.34
N SER A 163 1.27 -5.86 6.35
CA SER A 163 2.14 -4.74 6.03
C SER A 163 1.35 -3.57 5.45
N GLY A 164 1.70 -2.33 5.80
CA GLY A 164 1.12 -1.12 5.21
C GLY A 164 1.78 -0.67 3.90
N MET A 165 2.94 -1.22 3.55
CA MET A 165 3.68 -0.84 2.34
C MET A 165 3.40 -1.83 1.21
N ARG A 166 2.65 -1.39 0.20
CA ARG A 166 2.28 -2.22 -0.96
C ARG A 166 2.35 -1.42 -2.25
N LEU A 167 2.96 -2.01 -3.27
CA LEU A 167 2.99 -1.50 -4.64
C LEU A 167 1.92 -2.23 -5.45
N PHE A 168 1.14 -1.48 -6.21
CA PHE A 168 0.09 -1.94 -7.12
C PHE A 168 0.48 -1.56 -8.55
N ASP A 169 0.36 -2.51 -9.48
CA ASP A 169 0.59 -2.27 -10.90
C ASP A 169 -0.58 -1.58 -11.60
N LYS A 170 -0.35 -1.15 -12.84
CA LYS A 170 -1.36 -0.57 -13.73
C LYS A 170 -2.63 -1.39 -13.92
N THR A 171 -2.59 -2.72 -13.69
CA THR A 171 -3.77 -3.58 -13.86
C THR A 171 -4.63 -3.64 -12.60
N THR A 172 -4.02 -3.48 -11.43
CA THR A 172 -4.71 -3.47 -10.14
C THR A 172 -5.16 -2.08 -9.72
N ILE A 173 -4.46 -1.02 -10.13
CA ILE A 173 -4.87 0.38 -9.91
C ILE A 173 -6.37 0.62 -10.20
N PRO A 174 -6.91 0.30 -11.38
CA PRO A 174 -8.32 0.53 -11.68
C PRO A 174 -9.29 -0.25 -10.80
N LEU A 175 -8.89 -1.40 -10.25
CA LEU A 175 -9.74 -2.19 -9.35
C LEU A 175 -9.95 -1.45 -8.03
N PHE A 176 -8.85 -0.98 -7.42
CA PHE A 176 -8.91 -0.23 -6.17
C PHE A 176 -9.50 1.18 -6.36
N ALA A 177 -9.37 1.77 -7.55
CA ALA A 177 -9.95 3.07 -7.87
C ALA A 177 -11.48 3.02 -8.02
N ASN A 178 -12.03 1.97 -8.64
CA ASN A 178 -13.43 1.95 -9.07
C ASN A 178 -14.35 1.07 -8.23
N GLU A 179 -13.81 0.06 -7.52
CA GLU A 179 -14.63 -0.87 -6.73
C GLU A 179 -14.68 -0.42 -5.26
N LEU A 180 -15.88 -0.13 -4.76
CA LEU A 180 -16.10 0.42 -3.42
C LEU A 180 -15.68 -0.53 -2.28
N ASP A 181 -15.63 -1.84 -2.55
CA ASP A 181 -15.30 -2.88 -1.58
C ASP A 181 -13.84 -3.37 -1.69
N PHE A 182 -12.96 -2.59 -2.34
CA PHE A 182 -11.52 -2.85 -2.45
C PHE A 182 -10.73 -1.87 -1.59
N GLY A 183 -10.44 -2.30 -0.36
CA GLY A 183 -9.51 -1.61 0.53
C GLY A 183 -8.11 -2.23 0.50
N PRO A 184 -7.10 -1.58 1.10
CA PRO A 184 -5.74 -2.12 1.23
C PRO A 184 -5.65 -3.24 2.30
N GLU A 185 -6.77 -3.89 2.63
CA GLU A 185 -6.86 -4.89 3.68
C GLU A 185 -6.44 -6.29 3.16
N PRO A 186 -5.98 -7.19 4.05
CA PRO A 186 -5.52 -8.53 3.67
C PRO A 186 -6.54 -9.39 2.90
N ASP A 187 -7.83 -9.17 3.14
CA ASP A 187 -8.90 -9.93 2.50
C ASP A 187 -9.03 -9.63 0.99
N THR A 188 -8.81 -8.37 0.61
CA THR A 188 -8.81 -7.94 -0.79
C THR A 188 -7.61 -8.52 -1.53
N ILE A 189 -6.44 -8.56 -0.87
CA ILE A 189 -5.25 -9.25 -1.42
C ILE A 189 -5.52 -10.75 -1.61
N SER A 190 -6.12 -11.41 -0.62
CA SER A 190 -6.56 -12.82 -0.70
C SER A 190 -7.49 -13.07 -1.88
N LEU A 191 -8.49 -12.20 -2.07
CA LEU A 191 -9.43 -12.28 -3.19
C LEU A 191 -8.72 -12.17 -4.54
N LEU A 192 -7.84 -11.18 -4.70
CA LEU A 192 -7.09 -10.98 -5.94
C LEU A 192 -6.19 -12.18 -6.24
N MET A 193 -5.52 -12.74 -5.25
CA MET A 193 -4.73 -13.97 -5.42
C MET A 193 -5.57 -15.14 -5.90
N ARG A 194 -6.80 -15.28 -5.38
CA ARG A 194 -7.78 -16.28 -5.81
C ARG A 194 -8.26 -16.06 -7.24
N TRP A 195 -8.32 -14.80 -7.69
CA TRP A 195 -8.62 -14.44 -9.08
C TRP A 195 -7.43 -14.59 -10.03
N GLY A 196 -6.27 -15.01 -9.52
CA GLY A 196 -5.08 -15.30 -10.30
C GLY A 196 -4.03 -14.20 -10.34
N TYR A 197 -4.27 -13.06 -9.67
CA TYR A 197 -3.27 -11.99 -9.58
C TYR A 197 -2.02 -12.49 -8.85
N LYS A 198 -0.84 -12.09 -9.36
CA LYS A 198 0.46 -12.46 -8.81
C LYS A 198 0.84 -11.46 -7.72
N VAL A 199 1.01 -11.98 -6.51
CA VAL A 199 1.45 -11.22 -5.34
C VAL A 199 2.78 -11.77 -4.88
N VAL A 200 3.77 -10.90 -4.69
CA VAL A 200 5.11 -11.25 -4.21
C VAL A 200 5.50 -10.38 -3.02
N GLU A 201 6.53 -10.79 -2.29
CA GLU A 201 7.05 -10.06 -1.12
C GLU A 201 8.52 -9.72 -1.33
N THR A 202 8.92 -8.51 -0.94
CA THR A 202 10.33 -8.19 -0.68
C THR A 202 10.54 -7.83 0.78
N GLN A 203 11.76 -8.02 1.29
CA GLN A 203 12.09 -7.65 2.66
C GLN A 203 12.22 -6.13 2.77
N VAL A 204 11.54 -5.55 3.75
CA VAL A 204 11.72 -4.15 4.15
C VAL A 204 11.97 -4.06 5.66
N GLU A 205 12.69 -3.03 6.08
CA GLU A 205 12.82 -2.68 7.49
C GLU A 205 11.83 -1.55 7.80
N MET A 206 11.08 -1.69 8.90
CA MET A 206 10.19 -0.65 9.39
C MET A 206 10.84 0.04 10.58
N ARG A 207 10.88 1.38 10.54
CA ARG A 207 11.34 2.21 11.66
C ARG A 207 10.33 2.15 12.81
N GLU A 208 10.81 2.40 14.02
CA GLU A 208 9.90 2.62 15.15
C GLU A 208 9.10 3.90 14.92
N ARG A 209 7.81 3.87 15.24
CA ARG A 209 6.95 5.03 15.13
C ARG A 209 7.45 6.13 16.08
N VAL A 210 7.68 7.33 15.54
CA VAL A 210 8.25 8.46 16.29
C VAL A 210 7.20 9.13 17.19
N ALA A 211 5.93 9.20 16.75
CA ALA A 211 4.83 9.82 17.50
C ALA A 211 3.47 9.16 17.23
N GLY A 212 2.55 9.21 18.21
CA GLY A 212 1.15 8.78 18.08
C GLY A 212 0.77 7.53 18.88
N GLU A 213 -0.45 7.49 19.45
CA GLU A 213 -0.97 6.32 20.16
C GLU A 213 -1.45 5.23 19.18
N SER A 214 -1.13 3.97 19.46
CA SER A 214 -1.73 2.83 18.75
C SER A 214 -3.17 2.64 19.26
N TYR A 215 -4.14 3.19 18.53
CA TYR A 215 -5.59 3.14 18.85
C TYR A 215 -6.25 1.75 18.81
N LEU A 216 -5.50 0.65 18.93
CA LEU A 216 -6.01 -0.71 18.89
C LEU A 216 -6.40 -1.22 20.28
N ASN A 217 -7.60 -0.85 20.73
CA ASN A 217 -8.26 -1.49 21.87
C ASN A 217 -8.42 -3.00 21.59
N PHE A 218 -8.17 -3.85 22.60
CA PHE A 218 -8.25 -5.32 22.47
C PHE A 218 -9.51 -5.81 21.76
N THR A 219 -10.68 -5.26 22.11
CA THR A 219 -11.98 -5.59 21.48
C THR A 219 -12.01 -5.27 19.99
N LYS A 220 -11.45 -4.13 19.58
CA LYS A 220 -11.37 -3.74 18.16
C LYS A 220 -10.48 -4.71 17.38
N SER A 221 -9.35 -5.12 17.97
CA SER A 221 -8.45 -6.11 17.38
C SER A 221 -9.13 -7.47 17.19
N VAL A 222 -9.91 -7.94 18.16
CA VAL A 222 -10.68 -9.20 18.03
C VAL A 222 -11.74 -9.09 16.94
N MET A 223 -12.50 -7.98 16.91
CA MET A 223 -13.54 -7.76 15.91
C MET A 223 -12.95 -7.65 14.49
N TYR A 224 -11.81 -6.97 14.34
CA TYR A 224 -11.04 -6.93 13.10
C TYR A 224 -10.64 -8.34 12.64
N MET A 225 -10.07 -9.15 13.55
CA MET A 225 -9.68 -10.52 13.23
C MET A 225 -10.88 -11.38 12.80
N LEU A 226 -12.02 -11.28 13.48
CA LEU A 226 -13.24 -12.00 13.09
C LEU A 226 -13.72 -11.58 11.70
N ARG A 227 -13.75 -10.27 11.41
CA ARG A 227 -14.13 -9.74 10.10
C ARG A 227 -13.21 -10.26 8.99
N MET A 228 -11.89 -10.21 9.21
CA MET A 228 -10.90 -10.72 8.26
C MET A 228 -11.07 -12.22 8.03
N SER A 229 -11.26 -13.00 9.08
CA SER A 229 -11.49 -14.45 8.98
C SER A 229 -12.75 -14.78 8.17
N ILE A 230 -13.87 -14.11 8.45
CA ILE A 230 -15.13 -14.31 7.72
C ILE A 230 -14.96 -13.88 6.25
N SER A 231 -14.28 -12.76 6.00
CA SER A 231 -14.08 -12.26 4.64
C SER A 231 -13.26 -13.24 3.78
N ILE A 232 -12.12 -13.69 4.32
CA ILE A 232 -11.20 -14.61 3.64
C ILE A 232 -11.78 -16.02 3.52
N LEU A 233 -12.41 -16.57 4.57
CA LEU A 233 -12.87 -17.96 4.54
C LEU A 233 -14.22 -18.14 3.84
N LEU A 234 -15.10 -17.13 3.89
CA LEU A 234 -16.50 -17.25 3.45
C LEU A 234 -16.87 -16.24 2.36
N VAL A 235 -16.75 -14.94 2.63
CA VAL A 235 -17.32 -13.89 1.74
C VAL A 235 -16.65 -13.88 0.37
N GLN A 236 -15.33 -14.06 0.32
CA GLN A 236 -14.59 -13.96 -0.94
C GLN A 236 -15.07 -14.97 -2.00
N TRP A 237 -15.68 -16.10 -1.61
CA TRP A 237 -16.24 -17.11 -2.54
C TRP A 237 -17.45 -16.62 -3.32
N PHE A 238 -18.19 -15.66 -2.76
CA PHE A 238 -19.36 -15.06 -3.38
C PHE A 238 -19.01 -13.85 -4.27
N ARG A 239 -17.79 -13.33 -4.15
CA ARG A 239 -17.30 -12.21 -4.97
C ARG A 239 -16.88 -12.71 -6.36
N ARG A 240 -17.46 -12.11 -7.40
CA ARG A 240 -17.18 -12.43 -8.82
C ARG A 240 -15.97 -11.65 -9.32
N LYS A 241 -15.14 -12.31 -10.13
CA LYS A 241 -13.99 -11.68 -10.79
C LYS A 241 -14.48 -10.52 -11.65
N LYS A 242 -13.84 -9.37 -11.46
CA LYS A 242 -14.02 -8.15 -12.27
C LYS A 242 -12.98 -8.13 -13.39
#